data_AF-A0A6I9U792-F1
#
_entry.id   AF-A0A6I9U792-F1
#
_cell.length_a   1.000
_cell.length_b   1.000
_cell.length_c   1.000
_cell.angle_alpha   90.00
_cell.angle_beta   90.00
_cell.angle_gamma   90.00
#
_symmetry.space_group_name_H-M   'P 1'
#
loop_
_entity.id
_entity.type
_entity.pdbx_description
1 polymer ?
#
loop_
_entity_poly.entity_id
_entity_poly.type
_entity_poly.pdbx_seq_one_letter_code
_entity_poly.pdbx_strand_id
1 'polypeptide(L)' 'MDPRTDKLVRRTTMVATVTASYFLLTADYGTEPNFLDPIKNAILSAQRSVKEFVFGPRNETPQSEINKLPPSAAEKQP' A
#
# COMPACT_ATOMS: atom_id res chain seq x y z
N MET A 1 1.80 -47.96 1.76
CA MET A 1 1.46 -46.54 1.97
C MET A 1 0.83 -46.42 3.34
N ASP A 2 1.28 -45.47 4.17
CA ASP A 2 0.69 -45.27 5.50
C ASP A 2 -0.71 -44.64 5.35
N PRO A 3 -1.79 -45.31 5.82
CA PRO A 3 -3.15 -44.81 5.72
C PRO A 3 -3.39 -43.49 6.48
N ARG A 4 -2.52 -43.14 7.44
CA ARG A 4 -2.58 -41.84 8.13
C ARG A 4 -2.08 -40.71 7.24
N THR A 5 -0.97 -40.94 6.54
CA THR A 5 -0.42 -39.99 5.55
C THR A 5 -1.42 -39.74 4.42
N ASP A 6 -2.07 -40.79 3.90
CA ASP A 6 -3.05 -40.67 2.81
C ASP A 6 -4.24 -39.76 3.19
N LYS A 7 -4.77 -39.94 4.41
CA LYS A 7 -5.85 -39.08 4.94
C LYS A 7 -5.41 -37.63 5.13
N LEU A 8 -4.18 -37.41 5.60
CA LEU A 8 -3.64 -36.07 5.78
C LEU A 8 -3.45 -35.37 4.43
N VAL A 9 -2.78 -36.03 3.48
CA VAL A 9 -2.56 -35.50 2.13
C VAL A 9 -3.89 -35.15 1.48
N ARG A 10 -4.89 -36.04 1.53
CA ARG A 10 -6.20 -35.78 0.94
C ARG A 10 -6.89 -34.54 1.51
N ARG A 11 -6.84 -34.33 2.83
CA ARG A 11 -7.41 -33.14 3.48
C ARG A 11 -6.64 -31.88 3.11
N THR A 12 -5.32 -31.94 3.17
CA THR A 12 -4.45 -30.80 2.82
C THR A 12 -4.62 -30.41 1.37
N THR A 13 -4.67 -31.37 0.44
CA THR A 13 -4.93 -31.11 -0.97
C THR A 13 -6.29 -30.46 -1.15
N MET A 14 -7.35 -30.94 -0.52
CA MET A 14 -8.67 -30.33 -0.63
C MET A 14 -8.67 -28.87 -0.15
N VAL A 15 -8.06 -28.59 1.01
CA VAL A 15 -7.95 -27.22 1.55
C VAL A 15 -7.08 -26.35 0.64
N ALA A 16 -5.92 -26.86 0.22
CA ALA A 16 -4.99 -26.16 -0.66
C ALA A 16 -5.64 -25.81 -1.99
N THR A 17 -6.43 -26.72 -2.58
CA THR A 17 -7.17 -26.45 -3.81
C THR A 17 -8.21 -25.34 -3.60
N VAL A 18 -8.98 -25.37 -2.52
CA VAL A 18 -9.96 -24.29 -2.23
C VAL A 18 -9.24 -22.95 -2.05
N THR A 19 -8.16 -22.91 -1.27
CA THR A 19 -7.38 -21.68 -1.04
C THR A 19 -6.73 -21.17 -2.32
N ALA A 20 -6.13 -22.04 -3.13
CA ALA A 20 -5.54 -21.68 -4.41
C ALA A 20 -6.59 -21.16 -5.39
N SER A 21 -7.75 -21.83 -5.49
CA SER A 21 -8.87 -21.37 -6.31
C SER A 21 -9.41 -20.01 -5.87
N TYR A 22 -9.53 -19.78 -4.55
CA TYR A 22 -9.90 -18.46 -4.03
C TYR A 22 -8.89 -17.40 -4.43
N PHE A 23 -7.59 -17.68 -4.24
CA PHE A 23 -6.53 -16.74 -4.58
C PHE A 23 -6.47 -16.43 -6.08
N LEU A 24 -6.56 -17.44 -6.95
CA LEU A 24 -6.61 -17.27 -8.40
C LEU A 24 -7.86 -16.51 -8.84
N LEU A 25 -9.02 -16.81 -8.26
CA LEU A 25 -10.25 -16.08 -8.55
C LEU A 25 -10.13 -14.61 -8.16
N THR A 26 -9.51 -14.31 -7.02
CA THR A 26 -9.26 -12.94 -6.56
C THR A 26 -8.02 -12.30 -7.19
N ALA A 27 -7.21 -13.05 -7.94
CA ALA A 27 -5.95 -12.55 -8.50
C ALA A 27 -6.19 -11.47 -9.56
N ASP A 28 -7.25 -11.61 -10.35
CA ASP A 28 -7.65 -10.64 -11.38
C ASP A 28 -8.39 -9.42 -10.78
N TYR A 29 -8.86 -9.51 -9.52
CA TYR A 29 -9.60 -8.42 -8.88
C TYR A 29 -8.71 -7.38 -8.20
N GLY A 30 -7.40 -7.62 -8.14
CA GLY A 30 -6.46 -6.74 -7.44
C GLY A 30 -6.73 -6.68 -5.93
N THR A 31 -5.73 -6.27 -5.15
CA THR A 31 -5.98 -5.95 -3.74
C THR A 31 -6.95 -4.77 -3.70
N GLU A 32 -8.14 -4.99 -3.14
CA GLU A 32 -9.09 -3.93 -2.84
C GLU A 32 -8.32 -2.80 -2.12
N PRO A 33 -8.32 -1.57 -2.65
CA PRO A 33 -7.28 -0.58 -2.35
C PRO A 33 -7.28 -0.09 -0.90
N ASN A 34 -8.18 -0.55 -0.03
CA ASN A 34 -8.46 0.11 1.24
C ASN A 34 -8.21 -0.75 2.48
N PHE A 35 -7.91 -2.06 2.35
CA PHE A 35 -7.77 -2.90 3.56
C PHE A 35 -6.40 -2.75 4.22
N LEU A 36 -5.32 -2.67 3.42
CA LEU A 36 -3.94 -2.60 3.93
C LEU A 36 -3.39 -1.17 3.97
N ASP A 37 -4.13 -0.21 3.44
CA ASP A 37 -3.75 1.21 3.45
C ASP A 37 -3.49 1.77 4.85
N PRO A 38 -4.32 1.48 5.89
CA PRO A 38 -4.04 1.91 7.25
C PRO A 38 -2.71 1.37 7.78
N ILE A 39 -2.40 0.11 7.48
CA ILE A 39 -1.17 -0.56 7.94
C ILE A 39 0.04 0.02 7.20
N LYS A 40 -0.06 0.20 5.88
CA LYS A 40 0.97 0.82 5.05
C LYS A 40 1.26 2.25 5.50
N ASN A 41 0.23 3.04 5.77
CA ASN A 41 0.37 4.42 6.24
C ASN A 41 0.99 4.48 7.64
N ALA A 42 0.63 3.56 8.54
CA ALA A 42 1.24 3.45 9.86
C ALA A 42 2.74 3.11 9.76
N ILE A 43 3.13 2.18 8.89
CA ILE A 43 4.53 1.81 8.66
C ILE A 43 5.32 3.00 8.07
N LEU A 44 4.77 3.68 7.07
CA LEU A 44 5.40 4.85 6.47
C LEU A 44 5.55 6.01 7.45
N SER A 45 4.54 6.22 8.31
CA SER A 45 4.58 7.22 9.39
C SER A 45 5.67 6.88 10.41
N ALA A 46 5.73 5.64 10.89
CA ALA A 46 6.77 5.19 11.80
C ALA A 46 8.17 5.34 11.20
N GLN A 47 8.34 5.03 9.92
CA GLN A 47 9.60 5.23 9.20
C GLN A 47 10.00 6.71 9.17
N ARG A 48 9.05 7.62 8.90
CA ARG A 48 9.31 9.07 8.94
C ARG A 48 9.66 9.56 10.35
N SER A 49 8.91 9.15 11.36
CA SER A 49 9.17 9.54 12.76
C SER A 49 10.56 9.10 13.23
N VAL A 50 10.99 7.87 12.91
CA VAL A 50 12.33 7.40 13.26
C VAL A 50 13.40 8.15 12.46
N LYS A 51 13.14 8.43 11.18
CA LYS A 51 14.05 9.22 10.35
C LYS A 51 14.23 10.64 10.90
N GLU A 52 13.15 11.31 11.31
CA GLU A 52 13.18 12.63 11.94
C GLU A 52 13.83 12.60 13.33
N PHE A 53 13.65 11.52 14.09
CA PHE A 53 14.31 11.34 15.38
C PHE A 53 15.82 11.19 15.26
N VAL A 54 16.31 10.45 14.25
CA VAL A 54 17.74 10.18 14.06
C VAL A 54 18.45 11.30 13.31
N PHE A 55 17.83 11.86 12.26
CA PHE A 55 18.46 12.86 11.39
C PHE A 55 18.03 14.30 11.68
N GLY A 56 17.13 14.51 12.65
CA GLY A 56 16.50 15.80 12.92
C GLY A 56 15.34 16.11 11.96
N PRO A 57 14.45 17.05 12.32
CA PRO A 57 13.35 17.46 11.48
C PRO A 57 13.89 18.09 10.20
N ARG A 58 13.48 17.55 9.05
CA ARG A 58 13.84 18.10 7.75
C ARG A 58 12.94 19.31 7.53
N ASN A 59 13.52 20.51 7.36
CA ASN A 59 12.79 21.75 7.04
C ASN A 59 12.26 21.69 5.59
N GLU A 60 11.35 20.76 5.31
CA GLU A 60 10.71 20.63 4.01
C GLU A 60 9.47 21.52 4.02
N THR A 61 9.63 22.74 3.51
CA THR A 61 8.51 23.62 3.14
C THR A 61 7.52 22.80 2.29
N PRO A 62 6.20 22.84 2.54
CA PRO A 62 5.25 22.12 1.71
C PRO A 62 5.34 22.62 0.27
N GLN A 63 6.00 21.83 -0.59
CA GLN A 63 6.06 22.05 -2.04
C GLN A 63 4.70 21.67 -2.66
N SER A 64 3.62 22.25 -2.16
CA SER A 64 2.26 22.18 -2.69
C SER A 64 1.73 23.55 -3.09
N GLU A 65 2.51 24.62 -2.92
CA GLU A 65 2.08 26.00 -3.13
C GLU A 65 2.88 26.76 -4.20
N ILE A 66 3.47 26.06 -5.18
CA ILE A 66 4.16 26.68 -6.33
C ILE A 66 3.34 26.62 -7.64
N ASN A 67 2.14 26.00 -7.62
CA ASN A 67 1.24 25.95 -8.78
C ASN A 67 -0.01 26.85 -8.66
N LYS A 68 0.06 27.94 -7.90
CA LYS A 68 -1.03 28.92 -7.82
C LYS A 68 -0.52 30.37 -7.76
N LEU A 69 0.36 30.73 -8.69
CA LEU A 69 0.61 32.13 -9.03
C LEU A 69 -0.29 32.52 -10.22
N PRO A 70 -1.19 33.51 -10.05
CA PRO A 70 -2.00 34.04 -11.15
C PRO A 70 -1.11 34.85 -12.11
N PRO A 71 -1.28 34.69 -13.43
CA PRO A 71 -0.54 35.49 -14.40
C PRO A 71 -1.13 36.91 -14.44
N SER A 72 -0.25 37.88 -14.27
CA SER A 72 -0.31 39.22 -14.85
C SER A 72 -1.53 40.09 -14.54
N ALA A 73 -1.38 40.91 -13.49
CA ALA A 73 -1.99 42.24 -13.43
C ALA A 73 -0.88 43.28 -13.65
N ALA A 74 -0.38 43.40 -14.88
CA ALA A 74 0.46 44.53 -15.29
C ALA A 74 0.52 44.62 -16.82
N GLU A 75 -0.45 45.31 -17.43
CA GLU A 75 -0.16 46.39 -18.40
C GLU A 75 -1.47 47.03 -18.86
N LYS A 76 -1.67 48.29 -18.44
CA LYS A 76 -2.56 49.24 -19.11
C LYS A 76 -1.85 49.72 -20.38
N GLN A 77 -2.56 49.63 -21.51
CA GLN A 77 -2.67 50.55 -22.66
C GLN A 77 -1.65 51.69 -22.83
N PRO A 78 -1.32 52.03 -24.10
CA PRO A 78 -2.27 52.63 -25.06
C PRO A 78 -2.66 51.74 -26.25
#